data_AF-A0A930VPI6-F1
#
_entry.id   AF-A0A930VPI6-F1
#
_cell.length_a   1.000
_cell.length_b   1.000
_cell.length_c   1.000
_cell.angle_alpha   90.00
_cell.angle_beta   90.00
_cell.angle_gamma   90.00
#
_symmetry.space_group_name_H-M   'P 1'
#
loop_
_entity.id
_entity.type
_entity.pdbx_description
1 polymer ?
#
loop_
_entity_poly.entity_id
_entity_poly.type
_entity_poly.pdbx_seq_one_letter_code
_entity_poly.pdbx_strand_id
1 'polypeptide(L)'
;MRELVILRDQTCIFPRCSIDARTCDLDHPTPYKPLEEGGPPGQTHPENLAALCRRHHRAKTAGHWRYHATPEGYHWHGPHNTHYLRTPRGSKRLP
;
A
#
# COMPACT_ATOMS: atom_id res chain seq x y z
N MET A 1 4.75 15.72 -2.62
CA MET A 1 4.83 14.32 -2.13
C MET A 1 3.46 13.64 -2.11
N ARG A 2 2.51 14.07 -1.26
CA ARG A 2 1.17 13.46 -1.18
C ARG A 2 0.40 13.40 -2.50
N GLU A 3 0.38 14.51 -3.25
CA GLU A 3 -0.35 14.56 -4.53
C GLU A 3 0.19 13.56 -5.55
N LEU A 4 1.51 13.30 -5.57
CA LEU A 4 2.11 12.29 -6.46
C LEU A 4 1.56 10.89 -6.16
N VAL A 5 1.44 10.54 -4.88
CA VAL A 5 0.89 9.24 -4.44
C VAL A 5 -0.59 9.14 -4.82
N ILE A 6 -1.36 10.21 -4.62
CA ILE A 6 -2.79 10.26 -4.96
C ILE A 6 -3.00 10.06 -6.46
N LEU A 7 -2.26 10.78 -7.30
CA LEU A 7 -2.39 10.71 -8.75
C LEU A 7 -1.95 9.34 -9.31
N ARG A 8 -0.93 8.72 -8.69
CA ARG A 8 -0.46 7.38 -9.04
C ARG A 8 -1.49 6.30 -8.67
N ASP A 9 -1.98 6.33 -7.43
CA ASP A 9 -2.80 5.24 -6.90
C ASP A 9 -4.28 5.39 -7.24
N GLN A 10 -4.77 6.63 -7.38
CA GLN A 10 -6.15 7.07 -7.71
C GLN A 10 -7.23 6.63 -6.72
N THR A 11 -7.12 5.42 -6.20
CA THR A 11 -8.00 4.78 -5.22
C THR A 11 -7.16 3.97 -4.23
N CYS A 12 -7.78 3.51 -3.16
CA CYS A 12 -7.16 2.60 -2.20
C CYS A 12 -6.55 1.37 -2.91
N ILE A 13 -5.25 1.12 -2.67
CA ILE A 13 -4.47 0.07 -3.34
C ILE A 13 -4.80 -1.36 -2.88
N PHE A 14 -5.69 -1.53 -1.90
CA PHE A 14 -6.20 -2.85 -1.51
C PHE A 14 -7.02 -3.48 -2.65
N PRO A 15 -6.96 -4.81 -2.88
CA PRO A 15 -7.69 -5.47 -3.96
C PRO A 15 -9.19 -5.14 -3.95
N ARG A 16 -9.73 -4.77 -5.12
CA ARG A 16 -11.16 -4.46 -5.34
C ARG A 16 -11.73 -3.29 -4.51
N CYS A 17 -10.89 -2.50 -3.84
CA CYS A 17 -11.33 -1.27 -3.19
C CYS A 17 -11.41 -0.10 -4.18
N SER A 18 -12.46 0.72 -4.09
CA SER A 18 -12.70 1.90 -4.95
C SER A 18 -12.73 3.23 -4.19
N ILE A 19 -12.40 3.24 -2.89
CA ILE A 19 -12.34 4.47 -2.09
C ILE A 19 -11.27 5.41 -2.69
N ASP A 20 -11.64 6.67 -2.90
CA ASP A 20 -10.79 7.71 -3.47
C ASP A 20 -9.51 7.92 -2.63
N ALA A 21 -8.35 7.90 -3.30
CA ALA A 21 -7.04 8.09 -2.66
C ALA A 21 -6.90 9.42 -1.91
N ARG A 22 -7.65 10.46 -2.28
CA ARG A 22 -7.68 11.76 -1.56
C ARG A 22 -8.19 11.62 -0.13
N THR A 23 -9.02 10.61 0.15
CA THR A 23 -9.57 10.29 1.49
C THR A 23 -8.76 9.22 2.23
N CYS A 24 -7.75 8.64 1.59
CA CYS A 24 -6.92 7.59 2.16
C CYS A 24 -5.81 8.15 3.06
N ASP A 25 -5.40 7.31 4.02
CA ASP A 25 -4.15 7.47 4.74
C ASP A 25 -2.99 7.07 3.78
N LEU A 26 -1.81 7.70 3.92
CA LEU A 26 -0.61 7.25 3.21
C LEU A 26 0.15 6.26 4.08
N ASP A 27 0.29 5.06 3.57
CA ASP A 27 0.92 3.92 4.24
C ASP A 27 2.33 3.70 3.71
N HIS A 28 3.26 3.31 4.60
CA HIS A 28 4.61 2.90 4.20
C HIS A 28 4.64 1.41 3.83
N PRO A 29 4.82 1.02 2.54
CA PRO A 29 4.95 -0.38 2.15
C PRO A 29 6.10 -1.08 2.89
N THR A 30 7.28 -0.44 2.92
CA THR A 30 8.38 -0.79 3.82
C THR A 30 8.20 -0.01 5.12
N PRO A 31 7.95 -0.66 6.26
CA PRO A 31 7.67 0.01 7.53
C PRO A 31 8.73 1.05 7.89
N TYR A 32 8.27 2.20 8.39
CA TYR A 32 9.16 3.22 8.94
C TYR A 32 9.90 2.67 10.16
N LYS A 33 11.22 2.87 10.18
CA LYS A 33 12.11 2.54 11.29
C LYS A 33 12.66 3.83 11.91
N PRO A 34 12.51 4.08 13.22
CA PRO A 34 13.07 5.27 13.87
C PRO A 34 14.58 5.42 13.65
N LEU A 35 15.07 6.66 13.56
CA LEU A 35 16.49 6.95 13.32
C LEU A 35 17.36 6.42 14.47
N GLU A 36 16.89 6.59 15.70
CA GLU A 36 17.52 6.10 16.92
C GLU A 36 17.63 4.57 16.99
N GLU A 37 16.77 3.84 16.27
CA GLU A 37 16.84 2.38 16.13
C GLU A 37 17.70 1.96 14.93
N GLY A 38 18.35 2.90 14.23
CA GLY A 38 19.15 2.65 13.04
C GLY A 38 18.31 2.54 11.77
N GLY A 39 17.21 3.29 11.67
CA GLY A 39 16.52 3.53 10.40
C GLY A 39 17.29 4.52 9.52
N PRO A 40 17.25 4.40 8.19
CA PRO A 40 17.90 5.37 7.30
C PRO A 40 17.12 6.71 7.29
N PRO A 41 17.76 7.85 6.97
CA PRO A 41 17.02 9.08 6.70
C PRO A 41 16.19 8.96 5.40
N GLY A 42 15.17 9.82 5.24
CA GLY A 42 14.42 9.92 3.98
C GLY A 42 13.44 8.77 3.69
N GLN A 43 13.08 7.94 4.68
CA GLN A 43 12.15 6.81 4.50
C GLN A 43 10.76 7.20 4.01
N THR A 44 10.34 8.44 4.25
CA THR A 44 9.07 8.99 3.77
C THR A 44 9.29 9.69 2.42
N HIS A 45 9.07 8.97 1.34
CA HIS A 45 9.17 9.47 -0.04
C HIS A 45 8.11 8.77 -0.91
N PRO A 46 7.71 9.33 -2.08
CA PRO A 46 6.59 8.82 -2.86
C PRO A 46 6.67 7.34 -3.25
N GLU A 47 7.88 6.80 -3.45
CA GLU A 47 8.10 5.40 -3.82
C GLU A 47 7.84 4.45 -2.64
N ASN A 48 8.06 4.90 -1.40
CA ASN A 48 7.75 4.18 -0.17
C ASN A 48 6.49 4.69 0.54
N LEU A 49 5.52 5.21 -0.22
CA LEU A 49 4.19 5.56 0.27
C LEU A 49 3.14 4.98 -0.68
N ALA A 50 1.99 4.56 -0.16
CA ALA A 50 0.84 4.14 -0.97
C ALA A 50 -0.50 4.50 -0.31
N ALA A 51 -1.54 4.71 -1.12
CA ALA A 51 -2.85 5.12 -0.64
C ALA A 51 -3.66 3.92 -0.09
N LEU A 52 -3.91 3.89 1.22
CA LEU A 52 -4.80 2.92 1.86
C LEU A 52 -5.93 3.61 2.62
N CYS A 53 -7.18 3.18 2.38
CA CYS A 53 -8.27 3.66 3.20
C CYS A 53 -8.12 3.12 4.62
N ARG A 54 -8.63 3.88 5.61
CA ARG A 54 -8.46 3.56 7.04
C ARG A 54 -8.80 2.12 7.41
N ARG A 55 -9.84 1.55 6.79
CA ARG A 55 -10.25 0.15 6.98
C ARG A 55 -9.14 -0.83 6.60
N HIS A 56 -8.56 -0.68 5.41
CA HIS A 56 -7.53 -1.60 4.92
C HIS A 56 -6.15 -1.31 5.49
N HIS A 57 -5.87 -0.05 5.83
CA HIS A 57 -4.67 0.31 6.60
C HIS A 57 -4.64 -0.47 7.93
N ARG A 58 -5.74 -0.45 8.69
CA ARG A 58 -5.87 -1.24 9.93
C ARG A 58 -5.76 -2.75 9.70
N ALA A 59 -6.33 -3.27 8.61
CA ALA A 59 -6.22 -4.69 8.28
C ALA A 59 -4.78 -5.13 8.00
N LYS A 60 -3.96 -4.25 7.38
CA LYS A 60 -2.51 -4.45 7.22
C LYS A 60 -1.79 -4.37 8.57
N THR A 61 -2.07 -3.32 9.36
CA THR A 61 -1.44 -3.14 10.69
C THR A 61 -1.69 -4.32 11.62
N ALA A 62 -2.87 -4.96 11.53
CA ALA A 62 -3.20 -6.17 12.29
C ALA A 62 -2.39 -7.42 11.87
N GLY A 63 -1.56 -7.34 10.83
CA GLY A 63 -0.66 -8.42 10.41
C GLY A 63 -1.28 -9.49 9.52
N HIS A 64 -2.58 -9.41 9.22
CA HIS A 64 -3.27 -10.38 8.36
C HIS A 64 -2.95 -10.18 6.87
N TRP A 65 -2.56 -8.97 6.49
CA TRP A 65 -2.28 -8.60 5.10
C TRP A 65 -0.93 -7.91 5.01
N ARG A 66 -0.18 -8.28 3.96
CA ARG A 66 1.09 -7.66 3.60
C ARG A 66 1.12 -7.40 2.11
N TYR A 67 1.89 -6.42 1.67
CA TYR A 67 2.07 -6.17 0.25
C TYR A 67 3.47 -5.61 -0.02
N HIS A 68 3.86 -5.66 -1.29
CA HIS A 68 5.04 -4.96 -1.80
C HIS A 68 4.71 -4.32 -3.15
N ALA A 69 5.39 -3.22 -3.45
CA ALA A 69 5.27 -2.52 -4.73
C ALA A 69 6.20 -3.19 -5.76
N THR A 70 5.72 -3.32 -7.00
CA THR A 70 6.45 -3.78 -8.17
C THR A 70 6.19 -2.81 -9.34
N PRO A 71 6.95 -2.86 -10.44
CA PRO A 71 6.64 -2.08 -11.63
C PRO A 71 5.24 -2.36 -12.21
N GLU A 72 4.68 -3.54 -11.96
CA GLU A 72 3.33 -3.93 -12.41
C GLU A 72 2.23 -3.36 -11.51
N GLY A 73 2.50 -3.19 -10.21
CA GLY A 73 1.54 -2.68 -9.24
C GLY A 73 1.85 -3.14 -7.81
N TYR A 74 0.80 -3.42 -7.02
CA TYR A 74 0.95 -3.87 -5.64
C TYR A 74 0.58 -5.34 -5.51
N HIS A 75 1.54 -6.16 -5.11
CA HIS A 75 1.33 -7.57 -4.82
C HIS A 75 0.92 -7.75 -3.38
N TRP A 76 -0.32 -8.16 -3.16
CA TRP A 76 -0.90 -8.41 -1.86
C TRP A 76 -0.88 -9.89 -1.52
N HIS A 77 -0.52 -10.18 -0.28
CA HIS A 77 -0.64 -11.49 0.34
C HIS A 77 -1.54 -11.38 1.57
N GLY A 78 -2.54 -12.23 1.64
CA GLY A 78 -3.50 -12.28 2.74
C GLY A 78 -3.64 -13.67 3.33
N PRO A 79 -4.65 -13.86 4.21
CA PRO A 79 -4.95 -15.14 4.81
C PRO A 79 -5.30 -16.22 3.77
N HIS A 80 -5.20 -17.48 4.16
CA HIS A 80 -5.54 -18.65 3.32
C HIS A 80 -4.78 -18.70 1.98
N ASN A 81 -3.52 -18.28 1.99
CA ASN A 81 -2.68 -18.21 0.79
C ASN A 81 -3.39 -17.45 -0.35
N THR A 82 -4.06 -16.34 -0.03
CA THR A 82 -4.68 -15.49 -1.05
C THR A 82 -3.68 -14.45 -1.55
N HIS A 83 -3.51 -14.39 -2.87
CA HIS A 83 -2.58 -13.48 -3.53
C HIS A 83 -3.34 -12.63 -4.54
N TYR A 84 -3.01 -11.34 -4.62
CA TYR A 84 -3.61 -10.43 -5.58
C TYR A 84 -2.57 -9.48 -6.15
N LEU A 85 -2.76 -9.11 -7.40
CA LEU A 85 -2.10 -7.96 -8.01
C LEU A 85 -3.12 -6.82 -8.10
N ARG A 86 -2.78 -5.65 -7.55
CA ARG A 86 -3.51 -4.40 -7.76
C ARG A 86 -2.74 -3.50 -8.73
N THR A 87 -3.38 -3.07 -9.80
CA THR A 87 -2.89 -2.04 -10.72
C THR A 87 -3.89 -0.89 -10.80
N PRO A 88 -3.54 0.25 -11.43
CA PRO A 88 -4.52 1.30 -11.73
C PRO A 88 -5.70 0.82 -12.59
N ARG A 89 -5.54 -0.28 -13.35
CA ARG A 89 -6.59 -0.85 -14.21
C ARG A 89 -7.54 -1.80 -13.47
N GLY A 90 -7.23 -2.17 -12.23
CA GLY A 90 -8.06 -3.07 -11.44
C GLY A 90 -7.26 -4.06 -10.61
N SER A 91 -7.91 -5.12 -10.15
CA SER A 91 -7.30 -6.15 -9.32
C SER A 91 -7.46 -7.53 -9.95
N LYS A 92 -6.38 -8.32 -9.96
CA LYS A 92 -6.35 -9.72 -10.40
C LYS A 92 -6.00 -10.61 -9.22
N ARG A 93 -6.71 -11.72 -9.03
CA ARG A 93 -6.30 -12.78 -8.08
C ARG A 93 -5.18 -13.60 -8.73
N LEU A 94 -4.11 -13.81 -7.98
CA LEU A 94 -2.99 -14.64 -8.40
C LEU A 94 -3.19 -16.08 -7.90
N PRO A 95 -2.52 -17.07 -8.51
CA PRO A 95 -2.53 -18.46 -8.06
C PRO A 95 -2.16 -18.63 -6.59
#